data_AF-A0A7Y5F1U0-F1
#
_entry.id   AF-A0A7Y5F1U0-F1
#
_cell.length_a   1.000
_cell.length_b   1.000
_cell.length_c   1.000
_cell.angle_alpha   90.00
_cell.angle_beta   90.00
_cell.angle_gamma   90.00
#
_symmetry.space_group_name_H-M   'P 1'
#
loop_
_entity.id
_entity.type
_entity.pdbx_description
1 polymer ?
#
loop_
_entity_poly.entity_id
_entity_poly.type
_entity_poly.pdbx_seq_one_letter_code
_entity_poly.pdbx_strand_id
1 'polypeptide(L)' 'VVVLSPRPGRVRLDLRVHLPRPRREEVVYTADFGALAQQLRAAIG' A
#
# COMPACT_ATOMS: atom_id res chain seq x y z
N VAL A 1 4.54 4.23 -0.31
CA VAL A 1 4.49 3.20 -1.37
C VAL A 1 3.93 3.89 -2.58
N VAL A 2 4.64 3.82 -3.70
CA VAL A 2 4.23 4.54 -4.92
C VAL A 2 3.74 3.52 -5.95
N VAL A 3 2.56 3.75 -6.53
CA VAL A 3 2.01 2.97 -7.64
C VAL A 3 2.14 3.78 -8.91
N LEU A 4 2.63 3.15 -9.97
CA LEU A 4 2.76 3.76 -11.30
C LEU A 4 1.70 3.19 -12.24
N SER A 5 1.22 4.01 -13.18
CA SER A 5 0.39 3.55 -14.29
C SER A 5 1.19 2.70 -15.28
N PRO A 6 0.51 1.95 -16.17
CA PRO A 6 1.15 1.40 -17.37
C PRO A 6 1.81 2.50 -18.22
N ARG A 7 2.65 2.10 -19.18
CA ARG A 7 3.39 3.05 -20.02
C ARG A 7 2.45 3.99 -20.79
N PRO A 8 2.79 5.29 -20.91
CA PRO A 8 3.91 5.98 -20.26
C PRO A 8 3.64 6.23 -18.76
N GLY A 9 4.52 5.73 -17.88
CA GLY A 9 4.25 5.61 -16.45
C GLY A 9 4.11 6.96 -15.74
N ARG A 10 2.98 7.14 -15.04
CA ARG A 10 2.70 8.28 -14.16
C ARG A 10 2.47 7.79 -12.74
N VAL A 11 2.75 8.64 -11.75
CA VAL A 11 2.38 8.34 -10.36
C VAL A 11 0.86 8.32 -10.24
N ARG A 12 0.30 7.16 -9.90
CA ARG A 12 -1.13 6.92 -9.72
C ARG A 12 -1.54 6.97 -8.25
N LEU A 13 -0.65 6.58 -7.36
CA LEU A 13 -0.88 6.64 -5.91
C LEU A 13 0.45 6.83 -5.19
N ASP A 14 0.48 7.74 -4.21
CA ASP A 14 1.50 7.79 -3.17
C ASP A 14 0.85 7.50 -1.82
N LEU A 15 1.03 6.28 -1.34
CA LEU A 15 0.43 5.78 -0.10
C LEU A 15 1.41 5.85 1.05
N ARG A 16 1.12 6.68 2.05
CA ARG A 16 1.92 6.75 3.27
C ARG A 16 1.67 5.53 4.16
N VAL A 17 2.76 4.86 4.58
CA VAL A 17 2.68 3.66 5.43
C VAL A 17 3.25 3.99 6.80
N HIS A 18 2.37 4.05 7.79
CA HIS A 18 2.72 4.40 9.18
C HIS A 18 3.03 3.19 10.07
N LEU A 19 2.94 1.98 9.52
CA LEU A 19 3.19 0.74 10.25
C LEU A 19 4.62 0.72 10.84
N PRO A 20 4.78 0.26 12.08
CA PRO A 20 6.07 0.30 12.78
C PRO A 20 7.12 -0.56 12.06
N ARG A 21 8.37 -0.15 12.23
CA ARG A 21 9.55 -0.88 11.78
C ARG A 21 10.34 -1.33 13.03
N PRO A 22 10.73 -2.61 13.18
CA PRO A 22 10.52 -3.74 12.27
C PRO A 22 9.07 -4.24 12.23
N ARG A 23 8.63 -4.72 11.06
CA ARG A 23 7.29 -5.30 10.93
C ARG A 23 7.28 -6.69 11.54
N ARG A 24 6.44 -6.90 12.54
CA ARG A 24 6.17 -8.22 13.08
C ARG A 24 5.05 -8.89 12.28
N GLU A 25 4.96 -10.21 12.35
CA GLU A 25 4.02 -10.99 11.54
C GLU A 25 2.57 -10.64 11.86
N GLU A 26 2.28 -10.27 13.12
CA GLU A 26 0.92 -9.96 13.57
C GLU A 26 0.33 -8.72 12.87
N VAL A 27 1.19 -7.84 12.32
CA VAL A 27 0.79 -6.64 11.58
C VAL A 27 -0.12 -7.00 10.40
N VAL A 28 0.06 -8.16 9.77
CA VAL A 28 -0.75 -8.60 8.62
C VAL A 28 -2.23 -8.77 8.99
N TYR A 29 -2.52 -9.11 10.25
CA TYR A 29 -3.88 -9.31 10.75
C TYR A 29 -4.53 -8.03 11.31
N THR A 30 -3.80 -6.91 11.31
CA THR A 30 -4.35 -5.64 11.79
C THR A 30 -5.28 -5.00 10.76
N ALA A 31 -6.31 -4.29 11.24
CA ALA A 31 -7.22 -3.54 10.38
C ALA A 31 -6.47 -2.47 9.56
N ASP A 32 -5.48 -1.81 10.16
CA ASP A 32 -4.65 -0.78 9.51
C ASP A 32 -3.91 -1.33 8.28
N PHE A 33 -3.32 -2.52 8.41
CA PHE A 33 -2.70 -3.19 7.27
C PHE A 33 -3.73 -3.56 6.20
N GLY A 34 -4.88 -4.11 6.61
CA GLY A 34 -5.98 -4.45 5.71
C GLY A 34 -6.45 -3.26 4.87
N ALA A 35 -6.62 -2.09 5.50
CA ALA A 35 -7.02 -0.84 4.85
C ALA A 35 -5.98 -0.36 3.84
N LEU A 36 -4.70 -0.36 4.20
CA LEU A 36 -3.61 -0.01 3.27
C LEU A 36 -3.56 -0.98 2.08
N ALA A 37 -3.73 -2.28 2.33
CA ALA A 37 -3.72 -3.30 1.30
C ALA A 37 -4.92 -3.17 0.34
N GLN A 38 -6.10 -2.81 0.85
CA GLN A 38 -7.28 -2.54 0.02
C GLN A 38 -7.06 -1.34 -0.90
N GLN A 39 -6.56 -0.22 -0.38
CA GLN A 39 -6.25 0.97 -1.17
C GLN A 39 -5.22 0.68 -2.26
N LEU A 40 -4.17 -0.08 -1.90
CA LEU A 40 -3.13 -0.47 -2.84
C LEU A 40 -3.69 -1.33 -3.99
N ARG A 41 -4.51 -2.34 -3.68
CA ARG A 41 -5.15 -3.21 -4.69
C ARG A 41 -6.05 -2.40 -5.64
N ALA A 42 -6.82 -1.46 -5.11
CA ALA A 42 -7.67 -0.59 -5.92
C ALA A 42 -6.87 0.30 -6.88
N ALA A 43 -5.63 0.67 -6.52
CA ALA A 43 -4.77 1.50 -7.35
C ALA A 43 -3.94 0.72 -8.38
N ILE A 44 -3.73 -0.59 -8.18
CA ILE A 44 -3.02 -1.46 -9.14
C ILE A 44 -3.97 -1.97 -10.25
N GLY A 45 -5.28 -2.02 -9.98
CA GLY A 45 -6.31 -2.45 -10.94
C GLY A 45 -6.43 -1.62 -12.21
#